data_AF-A0A5S3YP89-F1
#
_entry.id   AF-A0A5S3YP89-F1
#
_cell.length_a   1.000
_cell.length_b   1.000
_cell.length_c   1.000
_cell.angle_alpha   90.00
_cell.angle_beta   90.00
_cell.angle_gamma   90.00
#
_symmetry.space_group_name_H-M   'P 1'
#
loop_
_entity.id
_entity.type
_entity.pdbx_description
1 polymer ?
#
loop_
_entity_poly.entity_id
_entity_poly.type
_entity_poly.pdbx_seq_one_letter_code
_entity_poly.pdbx_strand_id
1 'polypeptide(L)'
;VLRNRLKKLGLKIEQEVEQLGYRPFVDSAPVLERQLAEKAGLGWRGKNSLLIHKQAGSWFFLGELFVSIPLPIDAPNEIEGCGKCNACITLCPTGAIVEPYVVDARK
;
A
#
# COMPACT_ATOMS: atom_id res chain seq x y z
N VAL A 1 -0.34 -8.27 14.31
CA VAL A 1 0.19 -6.98 14.87
C VAL A 1 -0.51 -5.76 14.28
N LEU A 2 -0.44 -5.52 12.95
CA LEU A 2 -1.00 -4.31 12.31
C LEU A 2 -2.49 -4.10 12.57
N ARG A 3 -3.33 -5.13 12.39
CA ARG A 3 -4.77 -5.02 12.64
C ARG A 3 -5.11 -4.51 14.05
N ASN A 4 -4.34 -4.91 15.07
CA ASN A 4 -4.53 -4.41 16.44
C ASN A 4 -4.08 -2.95 16.57
N ARG A 5 -3.04 -2.52 15.86
CA ARG A 5 -2.64 -1.10 15.80
C ARG A 5 -3.71 -0.25 15.13
N LEU A 6 -4.30 -0.73 14.02
CA LEU A 6 -5.40 -0.04 13.33
C LEU A 6 -6.68 0.03 14.17
N LYS A 7 -7.02 -1.03 14.92
CA LYS A 7 -8.12 -0.97 15.90
C LYS A 7 -7.89 0.11 16.95
N LYS A 8 -6.67 0.19 17.51
CA LYS A 8 -6.31 1.25 18.47
C LYS A 8 -6.39 2.65 17.84
N LEU A 9 -6.05 2.79 16.55
CA LEU A 9 -6.21 4.05 15.82
C LEU A 9 -7.69 4.42 15.66
N GLY A 10 -8.55 3.47 15.25
CA GLY A 10 -9.99 3.69 15.13
C GLY A 10 -10.62 4.14 16.46
N LEU A 11 -10.27 3.47 17.57
CA LEU A 11 -10.71 3.86 18.92
C LEU A 11 -10.27 5.28 19.31
N LYS A 12 -9.09 5.72 18.87
CA LYS A 12 -8.63 7.09 19.13
C LYS A 12 -9.44 8.10 18.31
N ILE A 13 -9.70 7.82 17.04
CA ILE A 13 -10.50 8.71 16.19
C ILE A 13 -11.94 8.81 16.72
N GLU A 14 -12.50 7.70 17.20
CA GLU A 14 -13.84 7.64 17.80
C GLU A 14 -14.00 8.56 19.02
N GLN A 15 -12.90 8.87 19.74
CA GLN A 15 -12.92 9.81 20.87
C GLN A 15 -12.98 11.28 20.42
N GLU A 16 -12.66 11.58 19.16
CA GLU A 16 -12.53 12.94 18.62
C GLU A 16 -13.71 13.34 17.73
N VAL A 17 -14.65 12.42 17.45
CA VAL A 17 -15.81 12.65 16.57
C VAL A 17 -17.08 12.08 17.18
N GLU A 18 -18.24 12.66 16.87
CA GLU A 18 -19.52 12.23 17.45
C GLU A 18 -19.93 10.81 17.03
N GLN A 19 -19.78 10.48 15.74
CA GLN A 19 -20.15 9.18 15.18
C GLN A 19 -19.09 8.69 14.20
N LEU A 20 -18.55 7.49 14.46
CA LEU A 20 -17.56 6.86 13.60
C LEU A 20 -17.94 5.41 13.28
N GLY A 21 -18.14 5.10 12.01
CA GLY A 21 -18.00 3.75 11.50
C GLY A 21 -16.58 3.54 11.00
N TYR A 22 -15.89 2.49 11.47
CA TYR A 22 -14.57 2.14 10.96
C TYR A 22 -14.34 0.64 10.80
N ARG A 23 -13.48 0.26 9.85
CA ARG A 23 -13.12 -1.15 9.60
C ARG A 23 -11.64 -1.29 9.24
N PRO A 24 -10.83 -1.99 10.06
CA PRO A 24 -9.43 -2.21 9.78
C PRO A 24 -9.18 -3.46 8.92
N PHE A 25 -8.32 -3.34 7.92
CA PHE A 25 -7.86 -4.43 7.07
C PHE A 25 -6.33 -4.47 6.95
N VAL A 26 -5.86 -5.68 6.64
CA VAL A 26 -4.47 -6.03 6.34
C VAL A 26 -4.57 -7.29 5.46
N ASP A 27 -4.25 -7.21 4.17
CA ASP A 27 -4.17 -8.32 3.17
C ASP A 27 -5.46 -9.16 2.93
N SER A 28 -6.46 -9.04 3.80
CA SER A 28 -7.62 -9.94 3.88
C SER A 28 -8.91 -9.37 3.29
N ALA A 29 -8.88 -8.12 2.84
CA ALA A 29 -10.02 -7.49 2.17
C ALA A 29 -9.90 -7.57 0.65
N PRO A 30 -11.02 -7.58 -0.08
CA PRO A 30 -11.04 -7.49 -1.55
C PRO A 30 -10.75 -6.05 -2.00
N VAL A 31 -9.62 -5.48 -1.56
CA VAL A 31 -9.20 -4.12 -1.86
C VAL A 31 -7.76 -4.13 -2.37
N LEU A 32 -7.48 -3.20 -3.27
CA LEU A 32 -6.16 -3.04 -3.87
C LEU A 32 -5.27 -2.19 -2.95
N GLU A 33 -4.81 -2.77 -1.84
CA GLU A 33 -4.07 -2.07 -0.77
C GLU A 33 -2.85 -1.29 -1.29
N ARG A 34 -2.08 -1.85 -2.22
CA ARG A 34 -0.89 -1.19 -2.78
C ARG A 34 -1.24 0.06 -3.57
N GLN A 35 -2.33 0.01 -4.34
CA GLN A 35 -2.84 1.13 -5.12
C GLN A 35 -3.44 2.21 -4.23
N LEU A 36 -4.12 1.83 -3.14
CA LEU A 36 -4.59 2.78 -2.13
C LEU A 36 -3.43 3.47 -1.43
N ALA A 37 -2.39 2.72 -1.08
CA ALA A 37 -1.21 3.25 -0.42
C ALA A 37 -0.39 4.18 -1.35
N GLU A 38 -0.30 3.88 -2.64
CA GLU A 38 0.27 4.79 -3.64
C GLU A 38 -0.52 6.11 -3.73
N LYS A 39 -1.86 6.03 -3.77
CA LYS A 39 -2.74 7.22 -3.76
C LYS A 39 -2.65 8.03 -2.47
N ALA A 40 -2.37 7.37 -1.34
CA ALA A 40 -2.13 8.00 -0.04
C ALA A 40 -0.69 8.54 0.11
N GLY A 41 0.09 8.59 -0.98
CA GLY A 41 1.44 9.15 -0.97
C GLY A 41 2.50 8.31 -0.26
N LEU A 42 2.19 7.07 0.16
CA LEU A 42 3.10 6.22 0.94
C LEU A 42 4.29 5.68 0.13
N GLY A 43 4.29 5.85 -1.19
CA GLY A 43 5.34 5.34 -2.05
C GLY A 43 4.93 5.36 -3.52
N TRP A 44 5.67 4.64 -4.33
CA TRP A 44 5.34 4.39 -5.74
C TRP A 44 5.30 2.89 -6.01
N ARG A 45 4.51 2.45 -6.99
CA ARG A 45 4.53 1.06 -7.42
C ARG A 45 5.82 0.75 -8.18
N GLY A 46 6.58 -0.24 -7.71
CA GLY A 46 7.75 -0.77 -8.39
C GLY A 46 7.40 -1.68 -9.56
N LYS A 47 8.32 -1.89 -10.50
CA LYS A 47 8.14 -2.84 -11.63
C LYS A 47 7.87 -4.28 -11.16
N ASN A 48 8.27 -4.62 -9.94
CA ASN A 48 7.96 -5.88 -9.26
C ASN A 48 6.56 -5.90 -8.60
N SER A 49 5.70 -4.90 -8.85
CA SER A 49 4.35 -4.72 -8.27
C SER A 49 4.26 -4.43 -6.77
N LEU A 50 5.39 -4.31 -6.06
CA LEU A 50 5.40 -3.90 -4.66
C LEU A 50 5.34 -2.38 -4.55
N LEU A 51 4.81 -1.87 -3.43
CA LEU A 51 4.97 -0.47 -3.08
C LEU A 51 6.39 -0.23 -2.56
N ILE A 52 7.05 0.82 -3.03
CA ILE A 52 8.38 1.22 -2.60
C ILE A 52 8.30 2.58 -1.93
N HIS A 53 8.80 2.67 -0.72
CA HIS A 53 8.95 3.91 0.03
C HIS A 53 10.41 4.40 -0.02
N LYS A 54 10.62 5.72 -0.12
CA LYS A 54 11.94 6.33 -0.29
C LYS A 54 12.95 5.92 0.79
N GLN A 55 12.50 5.81 2.04
CA GLN A 55 13.37 5.52 3.18
C GLN A 55 13.35 4.04 3.60
N ALA A 56 12.24 3.34 3.36
CA ALA A 56 12.03 1.98 3.87
C ALA A 56 12.22 0.88 2.81
N GLY A 57 12.41 1.26 1.54
CA GLY A 57 12.37 0.33 0.43
C GLY A 57 10.98 -0.30 0.33
N SER A 58 10.90 -1.59 0.00
CA SER A 58 9.65 -2.35 -0.07
C SER A 58 9.39 -3.24 1.15
N TRP A 59 10.26 -3.21 2.16
CA TRP A 59 10.20 -4.15 3.29
C TRP A 59 9.38 -3.58 4.46
N PHE A 60 8.08 -3.44 4.23
CA PHE A 60 7.12 -3.00 5.23
C PHE A 60 5.76 -3.64 4.98
N PHE A 61 4.88 -3.54 5.97
CA PHE A 61 3.51 -4.02 5.85
C PHE A 61 2.57 -2.85 5.55
N LEU A 62 1.56 -3.12 4.73
CA LEU A 62 0.43 -2.22 4.52
C LEU A 62 -0.72 -2.58 5.45
N GLY A 63 -1.54 -1.57 5.74
CA GLY A 63 -2.79 -1.75 6.46
C GLY A 63 -3.66 -0.53 6.28
N GLU A 64 -4.96 -0.76 6.15
CA GLU A 64 -5.93 0.25 5.78
C GLU A 64 -6.99 0.35 6.88
N LEU A 65 -7.35 1.58 7.26
CA LEU A 65 -8.48 1.86 8.12
C LEU A 65 -9.54 2.60 7.32
N PHE A 66 -10.60 1.90 6.94
CA PHE A 66 -11.76 2.54 6.34
C PHE A 66 -12.54 3.27 7.42
N VAL A 67 -12.94 4.50 7.14
CA VAL A 67 -13.71 5.35 8.05
C VAL A 67 -14.92 5.95 7.32
N SER A 68 -15.99 6.23 8.05
CA SER A 68 -17.23 6.81 7.51
C SER A 68 -17.25 8.35 7.52
N ILE A 69 -16.14 8.98 7.89
CA ILE A 69 -16.00 10.43 7.94
C ILE A 69 -15.20 10.93 6.73
N PRO A 70 -15.53 12.11 6.18
CA PRO A 70 -14.74 12.70 5.11
C PRO A 70 -13.36 13.12 5.66
N LEU A 71 -12.31 12.77 4.93
CA LEU A 71 -10.94 13.20 5.21
C LEU A 71 -10.39 13.97 4.01
N PRO A 72 -9.48 14.95 4.23
CA PRO A 72 -8.74 15.54 3.13
C PRO A 72 -7.94 14.45 2.39
N ILE A 73 -7.80 14.62 1.08
CA ILE A 73 -7.04 13.70 0.24
C ILE A 73 -5.57 14.12 0.25
N ASP A 74 -4.68 13.16 0.45
CA ASP A 74 -3.24 13.38 0.38
C ASP A 74 -2.79 13.69 -1.05
N ALA A 75 -1.73 14.48 -1.18
CA ALA A 75 -1.10 14.70 -2.47
C ALA A 75 -0.45 13.40 -2.98
N PRO A 76 -0.52 13.11 -4.30
CA PRO A 76 0.18 11.98 -4.86
C PRO A 76 1.70 12.14 -4.68
N ASN A 77 2.40 11.02 -4.60
CA ASN A 77 3.85 11.04 -4.48
C ASN A 77 4.52 11.56 -5.77
N GLU A 78 5.41 12.54 -5.65
CA GLU A 78 6.12 13.16 -6.79
C GLU A 78 7.39 12.40 -7.21
N ILE A 79 7.72 11.28 -6.56
CA ILE A 79 8.96 10.53 -6.82
C ILE A 79 8.94 9.86 -8.19
N GLU A 80 9.97 10.13 -8.99
CA GLU A 80 10.31 9.33 -10.17
C GLU A 80 10.67 7.91 -9.73
N GLY A 81 9.76 6.96 -9.94
CA GLY A 81 9.82 5.61 -9.38
C GLY A 81 11.01 4.75 -9.84
N CYS A 82 10.79 3.73 -10.68
CA CYS A 82 11.86 2.82 -11.08
C CYS A 82 12.81 3.37 -12.16
N GLY A 83 12.41 4.43 -12.87
CA GLY A 83 13.14 4.93 -14.04
C GLY A 83 13.51 3.82 -15.03
N LYS A 84 14.78 3.80 -15.45
CA LYS A 84 15.33 2.80 -16.39
C LYS A 84 15.69 1.45 -15.73
N CYS A 85 15.60 1.32 -14.40
CA CYS A 85 15.99 0.08 -13.70
C CYS A 85 15.07 -1.09 -14.09
N ASN A 86 15.67 -2.25 -14.40
CA ASN A 86 14.96 -3.52 -14.68
C ASN A 86 15.46 -4.68 -13.80
N ALA A 87 16.20 -4.42 -12.73
CA ALA A 87 16.91 -5.43 -11.95
C ALA A 87 15.98 -6.55 -11.43
N CYS A 88 14.80 -6.20 -10.91
CA CYS A 88 13.83 -7.19 -10.41
C CYS A 88 13.31 -8.13 -11.51
N ILE A 89 13.10 -7.62 -12.72
CA ILE A 89 12.65 -8.41 -13.88
C ILE A 89 13.75 -9.40 -14.27
N THR A 90 14.99 -8.91 -14.38
CA THR A 90 16.15 -9.72 -14.79
C THR A 90 16.50 -10.81 -13.76
N LEU A 91 16.35 -10.51 -12.47
CA LEU A 91 16.74 -11.43 -11.38
C LEU A 91 15.62 -12.38 -10.94
N CYS A 92 14.39 -12.24 -11.45
CA CYS A 92 13.27 -13.06 -11.05
C CYS A 92 13.53 -14.54 -11.44
N PRO A 93 13.71 -15.46 -10.48
CA PRO A 93 14.20 -16.81 -10.78
C PRO A 93 13.21 -17.65 -11.61
N THR A 94 11.92 -17.34 -11.53
CA THR A 94 10.85 -18.01 -12.29
C THR A 94 10.43 -17.24 -13.54
N GLY A 95 10.97 -16.03 -13.75
CA GLY A 95 10.47 -15.10 -14.77
C GLY A 95 8.99 -14.72 -14.57
N ALA A 96 8.51 -14.70 -13.32
CA ALA A 96 7.13 -14.33 -12.99
C ALA A 96 6.81 -12.86 -13.28
N ILE A 97 7.81 -11.97 -13.27
CA ILE A 97 7.60 -10.56 -13.66
C ILE A 97 7.72 -10.48 -15.19
N VAL A 98 6.60 -10.66 -15.89
CA VAL A 98 6.54 -10.83 -17.36
C VAL A 98 6.65 -9.51 -18.13
N GLU A 99 6.24 -8.40 -17.52
CA GLU A 99 6.40 -7.04 -18.01
C GLU A 99 6.44 -6.08 -16.81
N PRO A 100 6.91 -4.82 -16.97
CA PRO A 100 6.85 -3.84 -15.89
C PRO A 100 5.46 -3.78 -15.25
N TYR A 101 5.42 -3.95 -13.92
CA TYR A 101 4.21 -3.89 -13.09
C TYR A 101 3.25 -5.09 -13.18
N VAL A 102 3.60 -6.14 -13.92
CA VAL A 102 2.76 -7.33 -14.08
C VAL A 102 3.49 -8.58 -13.64
N VAL A 103 2.85 -9.31 -12.72
CA VAL A 103 3.36 -10.54 -12.14
C VAL A 103 2.40 -11.67 -12.46
N ASP A 104 2.88 -12.70 -13.16
CA ASP A 104 2.15 -13.95 -13.34
C ASP A 104 2.33 -14.83 -12.10
N ALA A 105 1.32 -14.86 -11.24
CA ALA A 105 1.33 -15.62 -9.99
C ALA A 105 1.30 -17.15 -10.17
N ARG A 106 1.24 -17.65 -11.42
CA ARG A 106 1.24 -19.10 -11.74
C ARG A 106 2.64 -19.66 -12.02
N LYS A 107 3.67 -18.79 -12.06
CA LYS A 107 5.08 -19.13 -12.28
C LYS A 107 5.85 -19.15 -10.97
#